data_AF-A0A0N4XPY1-F1
#
_entry.id   AF-A0A0N4XPY1-F1
#
_cell.length_a   1.000
_cell.length_b   1.000
_cell.length_c   1.000
_cell.angle_alpha   90.00
_cell.angle_beta   90.00
_cell.angle_gamma   90.00
#
_symmetry.space_group_name_H-M   'P 1'
#
loop_
_entity.id
_entity.type
_entity.pdbx_description
1 polymer ?
#
loop_
_entity_poly.entity_id
_entity_poly.type
_entity_poly.pdbx_seq_one_letter_code
_entity_poly.pdbx_strand_id
1 'polypeptide(L)'
;MNVANITINYQPVPVGKIRFHRTISSSLQQLTELGFTEKDVDDVRGIFGDTNLYLLGVTVFVSSIHLLFDVLSFKNDISFWRDRESMVGLSTKALLWRCFSYTVIFFYLKDQETSLLVIVPAGISVVIEFWKLKKAFKVSFSWSGLKFGEHSAEEQETDAFDNEAMKYLAYLMTPLCIGGALYR
;
A
#
# COMPACT_ATOMS: atom_id res chain seq x y z
N MET A 1 23.14 51.07 -38.68
CA MET A 1 22.63 50.72 -37.33
C MET A 1 21.47 49.77 -37.52
N ASN A 2 21.63 48.50 -37.14
CA ASN A 2 20.55 47.50 -37.24
C ASN A 2 19.57 47.70 -36.09
N VAL A 3 18.34 48.07 -36.41
CA VAL A 3 17.27 48.27 -35.43
C VAL A 3 16.59 46.92 -35.20
N ALA A 4 16.77 46.34 -34.02
CA ALA A 4 16.10 45.10 -33.65
C ALA A 4 14.67 45.43 -33.17
N ASN A 5 13.67 44.97 -33.92
CA ASN A 5 12.27 45.09 -33.53
C ASN A 5 11.92 43.99 -32.52
N ILE A 6 11.65 44.37 -31.28
CA ILE A 6 11.23 43.45 -30.22
C ILE A 6 9.70 43.57 -30.07
N THR A 7 8.98 42.52 -30.44
CA THR A 7 7.53 42.43 -30.26
C THR A 7 7.24 41.76 -28.91
N ILE A 8 6.85 42.56 -27.90
CA ILE A 8 6.49 42.05 -26.57
C ILE A 8 5.01 41.70 -26.57
N ASN A 9 4.68 40.41 -26.39
CA ASN A 9 3.30 39.94 -26.29
C ASN A 9 2.95 39.69 -24.82
N TYR A 10 2.05 40.49 -24.25
CA TYR A 10 1.66 40.40 -22.84
C TYR A 10 0.33 39.65 -22.71
N GLN A 11 0.36 38.47 -22.10
CA GLN A 11 -0.85 37.72 -21.75
C GLN A 11 -1.11 37.83 -20.24
N PRO A 12 -2.16 38.53 -19.79
CA PRO A 12 -2.47 38.65 -18.37
C PRO A 12 -2.94 37.30 -17.83
N VAL A 13 -2.22 36.78 -16.84
CA VAL A 13 -2.59 35.54 -16.14
C VAL A 13 -3.55 35.89 -14.99
N PRO A 14 -4.68 35.17 -14.83
CA PRO A 14 -5.59 35.38 -13.71
C PRO A 14 -4.89 35.19 -12.36
N VAL A 15 -5.18 36.06 -11.39
CA VAL A 15 -4.61 36.00 -10.02
C VAL A 15 -4.82 34.63 -9.37
N GLY A 16 -5.95 33.97 -9.67
CA GLY A 16 -6.23 32.61 -9.21
C GLY A 16 -5.19 31.58 -9.65
N LYS A 17 -4.75 31.63 -10.93
CA LYS A 17 -3.69 30.74 -11.44
C LYS A 17 -2.35 31.00 -10.75
N ILE A 18 -2.02 32.27 -10.50
CA ILE A 18 -0.78 32.66 -9.80
C ILE A 18 -0.79 32.12 -8.36
N ARG A 19 -1.93 32.28 -7.66
CA ARG A 19 -2.09 31.78 -6.28
C ARG A 19 -2.01 30.26 -6.22
N PHE A 20 -2.68 29.58 -7.14
CA PHE A 20 -2.63 28.12 -7.27
C PHE A 20 -1.21 27.62 -7.53
N HIS A 21 -0.47 28.24 -8.46
CA HIS A 21 0.91 27.85 -8.76
C HIS A 21 1.81 28.01 -7.54
N ARG A 22 1.69 29.11 -6.78
CA ARG A 22 2.44 29.28 -5.52
C ARG A 22 2.10 28.22 -4.48
N THR A 23 0.82 27.88 -4.32
CA THR A 23 0.38 26.83 -3.39
C THR A 23 0.96 25.47 -3.77
N ILE A 24 0.89 25.08 -5.05
CA ILE A 24 1.49 23.83 -5.53
C ILE A 24 3.00 23.83 -5.32
N SER A 25 3.71 24.89 -5.69
CA SER A 25 5.17 24.96 -5.50
C SER A 25 5.56 24.83 -4.02
N SER A 26 4.78 25.43 -3.11
CA SER A 26 5.00 25.31 -1.67
C SER A 26 4.73 23.90 -1.16
N SER A 27 3.68 23.22 -1.64
CA SER A 27 3.41 21.82 -1.29
C SER A 27 4.47 20.87 -1.84
N LEU A 28 4.97 21.11 -3.05
CA LEU A 28 6.03 20.32 -3.66
C LEU A 28 7.35 20.44 -2.89
N GLN A 29 7.70 21.65 -2.42
CA GLN A 29 8.87 21.84 -1.55
C GLN A 29 8.76 21.04 -0.23
N GLN A 30 7.57 20.99 0.38
CA GLN A 30 7.35 20.16 1.58
C GLN A 30 7.53 18.66 1.29
N LEU A 31 7.14 18.20 0.09
CA LEU A 31 7.38 16.81 -0.32
C LEU A 31 8.88 16.53 -0.50
N THR A 32 9.64 17.46 -1.05
CA THR A 32 11.11 17.35 -1.12
C THR A 32 11.74 17.24 0.27
N GLU A 33 11.26 18.03 1.24
CA GLU A 33 11.72 17.96 2.63
C GLU A 33 11.38 16.61 3.30
N LEU A 34 10.31 15.94 2.87
CA LEU A 34 9.93 14.59 3.30
C LEU A 34 10.75 13.47 2.60
N GLY A 35 11.68 13.83 1.72
CA GLY A 35 12.59 12.89 1.04
C GLY A 35 12.19 12.48 -0.37
N PHE A 36 11.25 13.20 -1.02
CA PHE A 36 10.96 13.01 -2.45
C PHE A 36 12.12 13.53 -3.31
N THR A 37 12.44 12.83 -4.41
CA THR A 37 13.54 13.22 -5.30
C THR A 37 13.12 14.42 -6.16
N GLU A 38 14.06 15.29 -6.55
CA GLU A 38 13.79 16.42 -7.46
C GLU A 38 13.15 15.95 -8.78
N LYS A 39 13.49 14.74 -9.24
CA LYS A 39 12.85 14.06 -10.36
C LYS A 39 11.35 13.86 -10.16
N ASP A 40 10.92 13.40 -8.98
CA ASP A 40 9.50 13.17 -8.67
C ASP A 40 8.72 14.50 -8.65
N VAL A 41 9.38 15.58 -8.19
CA VAL A 41 8.81 16.93 -8.15
C VAL A 41 8.62 17.48 -9.56
N ASP A 42 9.61 17.29 -10.44
CA ASP A 42 9.51 17.71 -11.84
C ASP A 42 8.50 16.88 -12.62
N ASP A 43 8.39 15.58 -12.36
CA ASP A 43 7.36 14.71 -12.96
C ASP A 43 5.95 15.17 -12.54
N VAL A 44 5.73 15.52 -11.26
CA VAL A 44 4.46 16.10 -10.81
C VAL A 44 4.22 17.46 -11.48
N ARG A 45 5.23 18.32 -11.57
CA ARG A 45 5.11 19.64 -12.23
C ARG A 45 4.73 19.52 -13.71
N GLY A 46 5.30 18.54 -14.41
CA GLY A 46 4.94 18.20 -15.80
C GLY A 46 3.50 17.72 -15.92
N ILE A 47 3.03 16.87 -15.00
CA ILE A 47 1.63 16.41 -14.98
C ILE A 47 0.65 17.58 -14.85
N PHE A 48 0.93 18.57 -13.98
CA PHE A 48 0.07 19.75 -13.80
C PHE A 48 0.16 20.77 -14.95
N GLY A 49 1.27 20.81 -15.69
CA GLY A 49 1.49 21.72 -16.81
C GLY A 49 0.95 21.21 -18.14
N ASP A 50 1.14 19.92 -18.41
CA ASP A 50 0.97 19.34 -19.76
C ASP A 50 -0.31 18.48 -19.91
N THR A 51 -1.02 18.15 -18.82
CA THR A 51 -2.21 17.28 -18.85
C THR A 51 -3.53 18.06 -18.84
N ASN A 52 -4.58 17.49 -19.46
CA ASN A 52 -5.95 18.01 -19.32
C ASN A 52 -6.37 18.05 -17.84
N LEU A 53 -6.57 19.26 -17.31
CA LEU A 53 -6.97 19.54 -15.93
C LEU A 53 -8.16 18.70 -15.44
N TYR A 54 -9.09 18.33 -16.33
CA TYR A 54 -10.24 17.48 -15.99
C TYR A 54 -9.81 16.05 -15.64
N LEU A 55 -8.94 15.44 -16.45
CA LEU A 55 -8.42 14.09 -16.19
C LEU A 55 -7.56 14.07 -14.92
N LEU A 56 -6.71 15.09 -14.75
CA LEU A 56 -5.88 15.23 -13.56
C LEU A 56 -6.71 15.35 -12.28
N GLY A 57 -7.77 16.15 -12.31
CA GLY A 57 -8.69 16.30 -11.17
C GLY A 57 -9.33 14.98 -10.76
N VAL A 58 -9.76 14.17 -11.74
CA VAL A 58 -10.32 12.84 -11.49
C VAL A 58 -9.27 11.90 -10.89
N THR A 59 -8.05 11.87 -11.44
CA THR A 59 -6.96 11.02 -10.91
C THR A 59 -6.62 11.39 -9.46
N VAL A 60 -6.48 12.68 -9.14
CA VAL A 60 -6.22 13.13 -7.77
C VAL A 60 -7.36 12.74 -6.83
N PHE A 61 -8.61 12.87 -7.28
CA PHE A 61 -9.78 12.51 -6.49
C PHE A 61 -9.84 11.00 -6.20
N VAL A 62 -9.67 10.16 -7.22
CA VAL A 62 -9.68 8.70 -7.09
C VAL A 62 -8.53 8.24 -6.19
N SER A 63 -7.32 8.77 -6.37
CA SER A 63 -6.16 8.46 -5.52
C SER A 63 -6.38 8.89 -4.07
N SER A 64 -7.04 10.02 -3.83
CA SER A 64 -7.35 10.50 -2.47
C SER A 64 -8.34 9.57 -1.76
N ILE A 65 -9.37 9.10 -2.47
CA ILE A 65 -10.32 8.11 -1.93
C ILE A 65 -9.63 6.78 -1.65
N HIS A 66 -8.74 6.33 -2.56
CA HIS A 66 -7.99 5.10 -2.39
C HIS A 66 -7.15 5.14 -1.10
N LEU A 67 -6.38 6.22 -0.92
CA LEU A 67 -5.58 6.43 0.29
C LEU A 67 -6.44 6.47 1.55
N LEU A 68 -7.62 7.09 1.49
CA LEU A 68 -8.56 7.13 2.61
C LEU A 68 -9.05 5.74 2.98
N PHE A 69 -9.41 4.91 2.00
CA PHE A 69 -9.84 3.53 2.26
C PHE A 69 -8.70 2.66 2.80
N ASP A 70 -7.47 2.83 2.31
CA ASP A 70 -6.31 2.14 2.86
C ASP A 70 -6.14 2.45 4.34
N VAL A 71 -6.17 3.74 4.72
CA VAL A 71 -6.05 4.18 6.11
C VAL A 71 -7.19 3.65 6.99
N LEU A 72 -8.43 3.67 6.50
CA LEU A 72 -9.56 3.12 7.24
C LEU A 72 -9.44 1.60 7.43
N SER A 73 -8.98 0.89 6.40
CA SER A 73 -8.78 -0.56 6.47
C SER A 73 -7.72 -0.90 7.51
N PHE A 74 -6.58 -0.18 7.53
CA PHE A 74 -5.52 -0.36 8.52
C PHE A 74 -6.01 -0.05 9.92
N LYS A 75 -6.77 1.04 10.11
CA LYS A 75 -7.31 1.42 11.42
C LYS A 75 -8.26 0.35 11.96
N ASN A 76 -9.17 -0.14 11.12
CA ASN A 76 -10.13 -1.18 11.51
C ASN A 76 -9.40 -2.47 11.91
N ASP A 77 -8.45 -2.86 11.10
CA ASP A 77 -7.69 -4.08 11.26
C ASP A 77 -6.77 -4.05 12.50
N ILE A 78 -6.04 -2.95 12.73
CA ILE A 78 -5.28 -2.74 13.97
C ILE A 78 -6.21 -2.77 15.19
N SER A 79 -7.39 -2.13 15.11
CA SER A 79 -8.35 -2.12 16.23
C SER A 79 -8.87 -3.53 16.53
N PHE A 80 -9.18 -4.32 15.51
CA PHE A 80 -9.64 -5.70 15.67
C PHE A 80 -8.60 -6.59 16.34
N TRP A 81 -7.33 -6.45 15.93
CA TRP A 81 -6.24 -7.28 16.43
C TRP A 81 -5.67 -6.79 17.75
N ARG A 82 -5.80 -5.52 18.12
CA ARG A 82 -5.20 -4.97 19.36
C ARG A 82 -5.82 -5.60 20.61
N ASP A 83 -7.14 -5.70 20.65
CA ASP A 83 -7.89 -6.04 21.87
C ASP A 83 -8.24 -7.55 21.95
N ARG A 84 -7.83 -8.35 20.94
CA ARG A 84 -8.08 -9.80 20.86
C ARG A 84 -6.92 -10.61 21.45
N GLU A 85 -7.21 -11.50 22.38
CA GLU A 85 -6.22 -12.42 23.00
C GLU A 85 -6.35 -13.88 22.52
N SER A 86 -7.55 -14.29 22.11
CA SER A 86 -7.84 -15.64 21.62
C SER A 86 -7.84 -15.70 20.09
N MET A 87 -7.21 -16.74 19.53
CA MET A 87 -7.18 -17.02 18.08
C MET A 87 -8.35 -17.89 17.61
N VAL A 88 -9.34 -18.17 18.47
CA VAL A 88 -10.54 -18.95 18.11
C VAL A 88 -11.27 -18.28 16.94
N GLY A 89 -11.55 -19.08 15.90
CA GLY A 89 -12.18 -18.66 14.65
C GLY A 89 -11.25 -17.97 13.62
N LEU A 90 -9.94 -17.92 13.86
CA LEU A 90 -8.96 -17.37 12.91
C LEU A 90 -7.99 -18.45 12.42
N SER A 91 -7.74 -18.46 11.12
CA SER A 91 -6.77 -19.37 10.50
C SER A 91 -5.35 -18.81 10.61
N THR A 92 -4.52 -19.44 11.44
CA THR A 92 -3.09 -19.10 11.58
C THR A 92 -2.33 -19.39 10.28
N LYS A 93 -2.72 -20.43 9.54
CA LYS A 93 -2.10 -20.80 8.25
C LYS A 93 -2.42 -19.78 7.16
N ALA A 94 -3.68 -19.34 7.08
CA ALA A 94 -4.07 -18.30 6.13
C ALA A 94 -3.40 -16.97 6.45
N LEU A 95 -3.23 -16.63 7.74
CA LEU A 95 -2.48 -15.45 8.16
C LEU A 95 -1.02 -15.50 7.72
N LEU A 96 -0.35 -16.66 7.87
CA LEU A 96 1.02 -16.87 7.40
C LEU A 96 1.13 -16.72 5.89
N TRP A 97 0.26 -17.38 5.12
CA TRP A 97 0.22 -17.26 3.67
C TRP A 97 -0.02 -15.82 3.21
N ARG A 98 -0.91 -15.10 3.90
CA ARG A 98 -1.20 -13.70 3.61
C ARG A 98 0.02 -12.83 3.87
N CYS A 99 0.68 -12.98 5.02
CA CYS A 99 1.91 -12.25 5.34
C CYS A 99 3.02 -12.50 4.31
N PHE A 100 3.18 -13.74 3.86
CA PHE A 100 4.12 -14.10 2.79
C PHE A 100 3.78 -13.39 1.47
N SER A 101 2.52 -13.47 1.03
CA SER A 101 2.06 -12.82 -0.21
C SER A 101 2.26 -11.30 -0.18
N TYR A 102 1.90 -10.62 0.91
CA TYR A 102 2.13 -9.17 1.06
C TYR A 102 3.63 -8.82 0.97
N THR A 103 4.49 -9.65 1.56
CA THR A 103 5.94 -9.46 1.51
C THR A 103 6.47 -9.58 0.08
N VAL A 104 6.04 -10.61 -0.65
CA VAL A 104 6.42 -10.81 -2.06
C VAL A 104 5.92 -9.66 -2.93
N ILE A 105 4.66 -9.23 -2.75
CA ILE A 105 4.08 -8.09 -3.47
C ILE A 105 4.87 -6.81 -3.19
N PHE A 106 5.24 -6.54 -1.94
CA PHE A 106 6.03 -5.36 -1.60
C PHE A 106 7.40 -5.37 -2.28
N PHE A 107 8.10 -6.50 -2.28
CA PHE A 107 9.37 -6.62 -3.00
C PHE A 107 9.20 -6.45 -4.52
N TYR A 108 8.12 -7.00 -5.08
CA TYR A 108 7.79 -6.82 -6.49
C TYR A 108 7.53 -5.34 -6.85
N LEU A 109 6.74 -4.63 -6.03
CA LEU A 109 6.45 -3.20 -6.22
C LEU A 109 7.72 -2.34 -6.10
N LYS A 110 8.63 -2.74 -5.20
CA LYS A 110 9.93 -2.10 -5.04
C LYS A 110 10.83 -2.31 -6.27
N ASP A 111 10.84 -3.52 -6.82
CA ASP A 111 11.61 -3.87 -8.02
C ASP A 111 11.11 -3.12 -9.27
N GLN A 112 9.80 -2.91 -9.36
CA GLN A 112 9.15 -2.17 -10.46
C GLN A 112 9.24 -0.63 -10.33
N GLU A 113 10.02 -0.09 -9.37
CA GLU A 113 10.15 1.35 -9.11
C GLU A 113 8.78 2.07 -9.04
N THR A 114 7.79 1.43 -8.42
CA THR A 114 6.43 1.96 -8.37
C THR A 114 6.36 3.24 -7.54
N SER A 115 5.45 4.16 -7.91
CA SER A 115 5.23 5.42 -7.20
C SER A 115 5.15 5.26 -5.68
N LEU A 116 5.78 6.20 -4.96
CA LEU A 116 5.83 6.24 -3.50
C LEU A 116 4.43 6.17 -2.86
N LEU A 117 3.42 6.72 -3.53
CA LEU A 117 2.02 6.69 -3.08
C LEU A 117 1.44 5.28 -2.93
N VAL A 118 1.98 4.30 -3.66
CA VAL A 118 1.53 2.90 -3.61
C VAL A 118 2.46 2.06 -2.73
N ILE A 119 3.78 2.31 -2.79
CA ILE A 119 4.75 1.53 -2.01
C ILE A 119 4.64 1.80 -0.50
N VAL A 120 4.24 3.02 -0.10
CA VAL A 120 4.12 3.39 1.32
C VAL A 120 2.95 2.63 1.98
N PRO A 121 1.70 2.66 1.46
CA PRO A 121 0.62 1.82 1.97
C PRO A 121 0.94 0.32 1.95
N ALA A 122 1.60 -0.16 0.89
CA ALA A 122 2.03 -1.56 0.80
C ALA A 122 3.04 -1.94 1.89
N GLY A 123 4.02 -1.07 2.17
CA GLY A 123 4.99 -1.28 3.24
C GLY A 123 4.35 -1.28 4.63
N ILE A 124 3.43 -0.35 4.89
CA ILE A 124 2.64 -0.31 6.14
C ILE A 124 1.83 -1.62 6.30
N SER A 125 1.21 -2.11 5.22
CA SER A 125 0.46 -3.37 5.23
C SER A 125 1.33 -4.55 5.64
N VAL A 126 2.54 -4.66 5.10
CA VAL A 126 3.50 -5.72 5.45
C VAL A 126 3.85 -5.67 6.93
N VAL A 127 4.17 -4.48 7.47
CA VAL A 127 4.49 -4.31 8.89
C VAL A 127 3.34 -4.72 9.80
N ILE A 128 2.10 -4.34 9.44
CA ILE A 128 0.89 -4.72 10.17
C ILE A 128 0.69 -6.25 10.15
N GLU A 129 0.83 -6.89 8.99
CA GLU A 129 0.71 -8.36 8.88
C GLU A 129 1.77 -9.09 9.71
N PHE A 130 3.03 -8.62 9.71
CA PHE A 130 4.07 -9.17 10.57
C PHE A 130 3.74 -9.03 12.06
N TRP A 131 3.20 -7.88 12.48
CA TRP A 131 2.77 -7.67 13.85
C TRP A 131 1.65 -8.66 14.26
N LYS A 132 0.65 -8.86 13.38
CA LYS A 132 -0.39 -9.88 13.62
C LYS A 132 0.18 -11.28 13.68
N LEU A 133 1.08 -11.63 12.77
CA LEU A 133 1.72 -12.94 12.73
C LEU A 133 2.45 -13.22 14.05
N LYS A 134 3.23 -12.24 14.53
CA LYS A 134 3.89 -12.32 15.83
C LYS A 134 2.89 -12.53 16.98
N LYS A 135 1.76 -11.83 16.94
CA LYS A 135 0.69 -11.95 17.95
C LYS A 135 -0.03 -13.30 17.89
N ALA A 136 -0.38 -13.78 16.69
CA ALA A 136 -1.11 -15.02 16.46
C ALA A 136 -0.32 -16.27 16.84
N PHE A 137 0.97 -16.30 16.52
CA PHE A 137 1.86 -17.40 16.91
C PHE A 137 2.25 -17.35 18.41
N LYS A 138 1.71 -16.39 19.18
CA LYS A 138 2.02 -16.18 20.61
C LYS A 138 3.54 -16.22 20.88
N VAL A 139 4.33 -15.68 19.95
CA VAL A 139 5.80 -15.77 20.02
C VAL A 139 6.29 -14.82 21.11
N SER A 140 6.63 -15.38 22.27
CA SER A 140 7.35 -14.65 23.30
C SER A 140 8.85 -14.75 22.99
N PHE A 141 9.48 -13.62 22.69
CA PHE A 141 10.93 -13.54 22.50
C PHE A 141 11.57 -13.44 23.88
N SER A 142 11.93 -14.59 24.47
CA SER A 142 12.73 -14.65 25.69
C SER A 142 14.21 -14.72 25.33
N TRP A 143 15.07 -14.09 26.13
CA TRP A 143 16.53 -14.06 25.98
C TRP A 143 17.20 -15.46 25.95
N SER A 144 16.42 -16.54 26.16
CA SER A 144 16.84 -17.94 26.19
C SER A 144 16.16 -18.83 25.12
N GLY A 145 15.39 -18.27 24.16
CA GLY A 145 14.80 -19.01 23.04
C GLY A 145 13.36 -18.64 22.67
N LEU A 146 12.92 -19.08 21.48
CA LEU A 146 11.56 -18.93 20.95
C LEU A 146 10.60 -19.84 21.73
N LYS A 147 9.69 -19.28 22.53
CA LYS A 147 8.62 -20.04 23.19
C LYS A 147 7.29 -19.74 22.51
N PHE A 148 6.70 -20.75 21.89
CA PHE A 148 5.33 -20.75 21.43
C PHE A 148 4.41 -21.02 22.64
N GLY A 149 3.41 -20.17 22.86
CA GLY A 149 2.41 -20.41 23.90
C GLY A 149 1.51 -21.60 23.56
N GLU A 150 1.03 -22.33 24.57
CA GLU A 150 0.08 -23.43 24.34
C GLU A 150 -1.25 -22.91 23.76
N HIS A 151 -1.76 -23.64 22.77
CA HIS A 151 -3.07 -23.40 22.18
C HIS A 151 -4.16 -23.98 23.09
N SER A 152 -5.21 -23.20 23.36
CA SER A 152 -6.37 -23.69 24.12
C SER A 152 -7.10 -24.80 23.35
N ALA A 153 -7.91 -25.61 24.03
CA ALA A 153 -8.67 -26.68 23.37
C ALA A 153 -9.56 -26.15 22.22
N GLU A 154 -10.13 -24.95 22.39
CA GLU A 154 -10.96 -24.28 21.38
C GLU A 154 -10.14 -23.78 20.17
N GLU A 155 -8.88 -23.39 20.38
CA GLU A 155 -7.95 -23.05 19.28
C GLU A 155 -7.56 -24.30 18.48
N GLN A 156 -7.39 -25.44 19.16
CA GLN A 156 -7.09 -26.72 18.49
C GLN A 156 -8.25 -27.21 17.61
N GLU A 157 -9.50 -27.05 18.07
CA GLU A 157 -10.68 -27.33 17.23
C GLU A 157 -10.72 -26.41 16.00
N THR A 158 -10.45 -25.11 16.19
CA THR A 158 -10.36 -24.15 15.08
C THR A 158 -9.28 -24.57 14.07
N ASP A 159 -8.11 -25.00 14.54
CA ASP A 159 -7.01 -25.44 13.68
C ASP A 159 -7.33 -26.73 12.91
N ALA A 160 -8.13 -27.63 13.50
CA ALA A 160 -8.60 -28.83 12.81
C ALA A 160 -9.54 -28.47 11.65
N PHE A 161 -10.52 -27.59 11.90
CA PHE A 161 -11.41 -27.07 10.85
C PHE A 161 -10.63 -26.33 9.76
N ASP A 162 -9.65 -25.51 10.15
CA ASP A 162 -8.77 -24.81 9.21
C ASP A 162 -7.99 -25.78 8.33
N ASN A 163 -7.48 -26.87 8.89
CA ASN A 163 -6.73 -27.86 8.13
C ASN A 163 -7.59 -28.55 7.06
N GLU A 164 -8.82 -28.88 7.40
CA GLU A 164 -9.77 -29.47 6.47
C GLU A 164 -10.15 -28.48 5.35
N ALA A 165 -10.47 -27.24 5.71
CA ALA A 165 -10.77 -26.18 4.75
C ALA A 165 -9.60 -25.93 3.78
N MET A 166 -8.36 -25.85 4.29
CA MET A 166 -7.16 -25.65 3.48
C MET A 166 -6.89 -26.83 2.53
N LYS A 167 -7.21 -28.06 2.94
CA LYS A 167 -7.08 -29.24 2.08
C LYS A 167 -8.06 -29.19 0.92
N TYR A 168 -9.33 -28.84 1.17
CA TYR A 168 -10.31 -28.67 0.09
C TYR A 168 -9.93 -27.52 -0.84
N LEU A 169 -9.46 -26.39 -0.29
CA LEU A 169 -8.98 -25.27 -1.07
C LEU A 169 -7.81 -25.67 -1.98
N ALA A 170 -6.83 -26.42 -1.47
CA ALA A 170 -5.71 -26.91 -2.25
C ALA A 170 -6.17 -27.87 -3.37
N TYR A 171 -7.14 -28.75 -3.08
CA TYR A 171 -7.71 -29.66 -4.07
C TYR A 171 -8.40 -28.93 -5.21
N LEU A 172 -9.07 -27.80 -4.94
CA LEU A 172 -9.68 -26.93 -5.95
C LEU A 172 -8.64 -26.09 -6.70
N MET A 173 -7.65 -25.53 -6.00
CA MET A 173 -6.61 -24.69 -6.60
C MET A 173 -5.70 -25.47 -7.55
N THR A 174 -5.36 -26.71 -7.21
CA THR A 174 -4.42 -27.53 -8.00
C THR A 174 -4.84 -27.70 -9.47
N PRO A 175 -6.07 -28.15 -9.81
CA PRO A 175 -6.52 -28.25 -11.20
C PRO A 175 -6.65 -26.89 -11.87
N LEU A 176 -7.00 -25.82 -11.12
CA LEU A 176 -7.09 -24.47 -11.68
C LEU A 176 -5.71 -23.93 -12.08
N CYS A 177 -4.69 -24.14 -11.25
CA CYS A 177 -3.31 -23.77 -11.56
C CYS A 177 -2.76 -24.59 -12.73
N ILE A 178 -3.03 -25.90 -12.78
CA ILE A 178 -2.64 -26.75 -13.91
C ILE A 178 -3.35 -26.31 -15.20
N GLY A 179 -4.66 -26.04 -15.14
CA GLY A 179 -5.43 -25.54 -16.27
C GLY A 179 -4.93 -24.18 -16.76
N GLY A 180 -4.60 -23.26 -15.85
CA GLY A 180 -3.99 -21.97 -16.19
C GLY A 180 -2.58 -22.10 -16.76
N ALA A 181 -1.78 -23.06 -16.30
CA ALA A 181 -0.45 -23.33 -16.84
C ALA A 181 -0.50 -23.96 -18.24
N LEU A 182 -1.53 -24.77 -18.53
CA LEU A 182 -1.74 -25.40 -19.85
C LEU A 182 -2.44 -24.47 -20.85
N TYR A 183 -3.24 -23.51 -20.38
CA TYR A 183 -3.90 -22.50 -21.22
C TYR A 183 -2.92 -21.43 -21.74
N ARG A 184 -1.72 -21.37 -21.16
CA ARG A 184 -0.69 -20.39 -21.48
C ARG A 184 0.31 -20.90 -22.50
#